data_AF-A0A844G5G7-F1
#
_entry.id   AF-A0A844G5G7-F1
#
_cell.length_a   1.000
_cell.length_b   1.000
_cell.length_c   1.000
_cell.angle_alpha   90.00
_cell.angle_beta   90.00
_cell.angle_gamma   90.00
#
_symmetry.space_group_name_H-M   'P 1'
#
loop_
_entity.id
_entity.type
_entity.pdbx_description
1 polymer ?
#
loop_
_entity_poly.entity_id
_entity_poly.type
_entity_poly.pdbx_seq_one_letter_code
_entity_poly.pdbx_strand_id
1 'polypeptide(L)' 'MSKCGKLCEVYSRVCGYFRPVANWNKGKQEEFKERRPFDVPGKTATEKPGKDAEK' A
#
# COMPACT_ATOMS: atom_id res chain seq x y z
N MET A 1 -19.06 1.30 -18.09
CA MET A 1 -19.05 0.43 -16.88
C MET A 1 -19.06 1.31 -15.65
N SER A 2 -20.09 1.13 -14.82
CA SER A 2 -20.60 2.08 -13.84
C SER A 2 -19.69 2.21 -12.61
N LYS A 3 -18.76 3.18 -12.64
CA LYS A 3 -18.15 3.70 -11.41
C LYS A 3 -19.03 4.83 -10.89
N CYS A 4 -19.46 4.75 -9.64
CA CYS A 4 -20.37 5.71 -9.00
C CYS A 4 -19.77 7.09 -8.70
N GLY A 5 -18.52 7.37 -9.14
CA GLY A 5 -17.81 8.64 -8.96
C GLY A 5 -17.37 8.96 -7.52
N LYS A 6 -17.69 8.10 -6.54
CA LYS A 6 -17.34 8.31 -5.14
C LYS A 6 -15.94 7.79 -4.82
N LEU A 7 -15.33 8.37 -3.77
CA LEU A 7 -14.07 7.88 -3.22
C LEU A 7 -14.29 6.49 -2.60
N CYS A 8 -13.42 5.55 -2.94
CA CYS A 8 -13.41 4.23 -2.32
C CYS A 8 -12.64 4.29 -1.01
N GLU A 9 -13.23 3.74 0.04
CA GLU A 9 -12.50 3.56 1.30
C GLU A 9 -11.51 2.39 1.16
N VAL A 10 -10.25 2.66 1.47
CA VAL A 10 -9.17 1.67 1.34
C VAL A 10 -8.87 1.08 2.71
N TYR A 11 -8.91 -0.25 2.79
CA TYR A 11 -8.60 -1.01 3.99
C TYR A 11 -7.31 -1.79 3.84
N SER A 12 -6.60 -1.97 4.94
CA SER A 12 -5.41 -2.81 5.02
C SER A 12 -5.43 -3.67 6.28
N ARG A 13 -4.74 -4.81 6.23
CA ARG A 13 -4.67 -5.76 7.34
C ARG A 13 -3.55 -5.37 8.31
N VAL A 14 -3.91 -5.20 9.59
CA VAL A 14 -3.01 -4.87 10.69
C VAL A 14 -3.20 -5.90 11.80
N CYS A 15 -2.14 -6.63 12.15
CA CYS A 15 -2.12 -7.63 13.24
C CYS A 15 -3.35 -8.57 13.31
N GLY A 16 -3.89 -8.97 12.15
CA GLY A 16 -4.99 -9.94 12.07
C GLY A 16 -6.38 -9.37 11.71
N TYR A 17 -6.59 -8.05 11.77
CA TYR A 17 -7.89 -7.42 11.41
C TYR A 17 -7.75 -6.32 10.36
N PHE A 18 -8.85 -5.91 9.75
CA PHE A 18 -8.88 -4.84 8.75
C PHE A 18 -9.07 -3.46 9.40
N ARG A 19 -8.23 -2.49 9.03
CA ARG A 19 -8.31 -1.09 9.47
C ARG A 19 -8.33 -0.15 8.26
N PRO A 20 -9.16 0.91 8.24
CA PRO A 20 -9.10 1.93 7.20
C PRO A 20 -7.72 2.59 7.16
N VAL A 21 -7.14 2.69 5.97
CA VAL A 21 -5.83 3.31 5.76
C VAL A 21 -5.86 4.80 6.09
N ALA A 22 -7.00 5.45 5.87
CA ALA A 22 -7.22 6.86 6.24
C ALA A 22 -7.00 7.13 7.74
N ASN A 23 -7.16 6.11 8.60
CA ASN A 23 -7.04 6.24 10.06
C ASN A 23 -5.65 5.85 10.58
N TRP A 24 -4.62 5.78 9.73
CA TRP A 24 -3.26 5.45 10.16
C TRP A 24 -2.56 6.65 10.79
N ASN A 25 -2.02 6.46 11.99
CA ASN A 25 -1.13 7.45 12.60
C ASN A 25 0.26 7.43 11.93
N LYS A 26 1.10 8.43 12.25
CA LYS A 26 2.44 8.56 11.66
C LYS A 26 3.30 7.31 11.85
N GLY A 27 3.26 6.69 13.05
CA GLY A 27 4.02 5.47 13.33
C GLY A 27 3.62 4.30 12.43
N LYS A 28 2.32 4.05 12.23
CA LYS A 28 1.84 2.97 11.37
C LYS A 28 2.19 3.18 9.89
N GLN A 29 2.25 4.42 9.45
CA GLN A 29 2.71 4.75 8.09
C GLN A 29 4.19 4.42 7.91
N GLU A 30 5.05 4.78 8.88
CA GLU A 30 6.47 4.40 8.85
C GLU A 30 6.66 2.88 8.94
N GLU A 31 5.99 2.22 9.90
CA GLU A 31 6.03 0.75 10.03
C GLU A 31 5.61 0.04 8.73
N PHE A 32 4.65 0.60 7.97
CA PHE A 32 4.24 0.03 6.69
C PHE A 32 5.29 0.20 5.59
N LYS A 33 6.02 1.32 5.56
CA LYS A 33 7.13 1.54 4.59
C LYS A 33 8.26 0.55 4.80
N GLU A 34 8.49 0.13 6.04
CA GLU A 34 9.53 -0.84 6.39
C GLU A 34 9.12 -2.29 6.07
N ARG A 35 7.85 -2.56 5.73
CA ARG A 35 7.40 -3.91 5.36
C ARG A 35 8.00 -4.34 4.03
N ARG A 36 8.57 -5.55 4.02
CA ARG A 36 9.05 -6.19 2.79
C ARG A 36 8.01 -7.17 2.24
N PRO A 37 7.54 -7.00 1.00
CA PRO A 37 6.69 -7.99 0.36
C PRO A 37 7.49 -9.27 0.11
N PHE A 38 6.82 -10.42 0.19
CA PHE A 38 7.39 -11.67 -0.27
C PHE A 38 7.30 -11.71 -1.80
N ASP A 39 8.45 -11.87 -2.45
CA ASP A 39 8.50 -12.06 -3.90
C ASP A 39 8.19 -13.53 -4.21
N VAL A 40 7.18 -13.76 -5.04
CA VAL A 40 6.79 -15.12 -5.43
C VAL A 40 7.61 -15.50 -6.66
N PRO A 41 8.50 -16.51 -6.58
CA PRO A 41 9.34 -16.88 -7.71
C PRO A 41 8.47 -17.27 -8.91
N GLY A 42 8.77 -16.67 -10.07
CA GLY A 42 8.04 -16.89 -11.33
C GLY A 42 7.00 -15.83 -11.70
N LYS A 43 6.80 -14.79 -10.89
CA LYS A 43 6.03 -13.60 -11.27
C LYS A 43 7.00 -12.48 -11.60
N THR A 44 7.11 -12.11 -12.87
CA THR A 44 7.89 -10.94 -13.32
C THR A 44 7.51 -9.72 -12.47
N ALA A 45 8.46 -9.23 -11.68
CA ALA A 45 8.28 -8.06 -10.84
C ALA A 45 7.79 -6.91 -11.72
N THR A 46 6.57 -6.43 -11.48
CA THR A 46 6.15 -5.14 -12.03
C THR A 46 7.02 -4.09 -11.34
N GLU A 47 7.99 -3.58 -12.10
CA GLU A 47 8.92 -2.54 -11.73
C GLU A 47 8.15 -1.36 -11.13
N LYS A 48 8.52 -0.95 -9.91
CA LYS A 48 8.15 0.39 -9.45
C LYS A 48 9.04 1.36 -10.23
N PRO A 49 8.51 2.41 -10.88
CA PRO A 49 9.36 3.47 -11.40
C PRO A 49 10.14 4.09 -10.23
N GLY A 50 11.47 4.10 -10.36
CA GLY A 50 12.39 4.67 -9.40
C GLY A 50 12.03 6.12 -9.09
N LYS A 51 12.07 6.47 -7.81
CA LYS A 51 12.11 7.86 -7.37
C LYS A 51 13.57 8.27 -7.26
N ASP A 52 14.17 8.53 -8.42
CA ASP A 52 15.47 9.17 -8.57
C ASP A 52 15.27 10.52 -9.28
N ALA A 53 14.58 11.46 -8.62
CA ALA A 53 14.51 12.89 -8.94
C ALA A 53 13.73 13.53 -7.78
N GLU A 54 14.24 14.46 -6.98
CA GLU A 54 15.20 15.51 -7.25
C GLU A 54 15.80 16.01 -5.91
N LYS A 55 16.98 16.60 -6.08
CA LYS A 55 17.89 17.33 -5.20
C LYS A 55 17.29 18.20 -4.08
#